data_AF-A0A397URI7-F1
#
_entry.id   AF-A0A397URI7-F1
#
_cell.length_a   1.000
_cell.length_b   1.000
_cell.length_c   1.000
_cell.angle_alpha   90.00
_cell.angle_beta   90.00
_cell.angle_gamma   90.00
#
_symmetry.space_group_name_H-M   'P 1'
#
loop_
_entity.id
_entity.type
_entity.pdbx_description
1 polymer ?
#
loop_
_entity_poly.entity_id
_entity_poly.type
_entity_poly.pdbx_seq_one_letter_code
_entity_poly.pdbx_strand_id
1 'polypeptide(L)'
;MTNAIIPKERSAHNINEARKSIVGLCYMIAGLRNKFVNQHKLEVGLYLMASGATWEAVDMMSSLGYSACAKTVDTYRKKIRNEHSVKIINYFLEHNYLFHVYNIDDYHSIHENRRPDTVSTSTANHFATCVAKPISDYPSVPIIYNGMSVHNRDGK
;
A
#
# COMPACT_ATOMS: atom_id res chain seq x y z
N MET A 1 3.55 -27.16 -33.96
CA MET A 1 3.91 -25.72 -33.98
C MET A 1 5.10 -25.41 -34.88
N THR A 2 6.23 -26.11 -34.76
CA THR A 2 7.45 -25.82 -35.56
C THR A 2 7.26 -25.85 -37.07
N ASN A 3 6.56 -26.86 -37.61
CA ASN A 3 6.28 -26.98 -39.06
C ASN A 3 5.24 -25.97 -39.59
N ALA A 4 4.54 -25.24 -38.72
CA ALA A 4 3.62 -24.17 -39.10
C ALA A 4 4.30 -22.79 -39.15
N ILE A 5 5.46 -22.65 -38.49
CA ILE A 5 6.19 -21.38 -38.37
C ILE A 5 7.46 -21.39 -39.24
N ILE A 6 8.08 -22.55 -39.44
CA ILE A 6 9.28 -22.72 -40.27
C ILE A 6 8.87 -23.25 -41.66
N PRO A 7 9.09 -22.49 -42.75
CA PRO A 7 8.85 -22.97 -44.11
C PRO A 7 9.73 -24.18 -44.44
N LYS A 8 9.15 -25.17 -45.15
CA LYS A 8 9.85 -26.42 -45.51
C LYS A 8 10.97 -26.25 -46.53
N GLU A 9 10.96 -25.15 -47.28
CA GLU A 9 11.89 -24.87 -48.39
C GLU A 9 13.21 -24.20 -47.95
N ARG A 10 13.46 -24.05 -46.65
CA ARG A 10 14.68 -23.42 -46.13
C ARG A 10 15.84 -24.39 -46.03
N SER A 11 17.07 -23.85 -46.09
CA SER A 11 18.29 -24.63 -45.85
C SER A 11 18.29 -25.24 -44.44
N ALA A 12 18.95 -26.38 -44.28
CA ALA A 12 19.03 -27.08 -43.00
C ALA A 12 19.61 -26.20 -41.87
N HIS A 13 20.59 -25.36 -42.20
CA HIS A 13 21.17 -24.38 -41.27
C HIS A 13 20.12 -23.37 -40.78
N ASN A 14 19.37 -22.75 -41.70
CA ASN A 14 18.35 -21.75 -41.37
C ASN A 14 17.17 -22.37 -40.60
N ILE A 15 16.82 -23.63 -40.88
CA ILE A 15 15.82 -24.38 -40.11
C ILE A 15 16.29 -24.57 -38.66
N ASN A 16 17.57 -24.91 -38.45
CA ASN A 16 18.12 -25.11 -37.12
C ASN A 16 18.16 -23.81 -36.31
N GLU A 17 18.58 -22.71 -36.92
CA GLU A 17 18.56 -21.39 -36.25
C GLU A 17 17.14 -20.91 -35.94
N ALA A 18 16.18 -21.13 -36.85
CA ALA A 18 14.78 -20.84 -36.58
C ALA A 18 14.21 -21.66 -35.41
N ARG A 19 14.60 -22.94 -35.27
CA ARG A 19 14.21 -23.77 -34.11
C ARG A 19 14.74 -23.18 -32.79
N LYS A 20 16.01 -22.76 -32.75
CA LYS A 20 16.59 -22.12 -31.56
C LYS A 20 15.84 -20.83 -31.19
N SER A 21 15.54 -20.00 -32.19
CA SER A 21 14.78 -18.76 -32.00
C SER A 21 13.37 -19.02 -31.45
N ILE A 22 12.64 -20.00 -31.99
CA ILE A 22 11.31 -20.40 -31.49
C ILE A 22 11.39 -20.88 -30.04
N VAL A 23 12.39 -21.69 -29.69
CA VAL A 23 12.59 -22.13 -28.31
C VAL A 23 12.83 -20.94 -27.39
N GLY A 24 13.69 -19.99 -27.80
CA GLY A 24 13.92 -18.75 -27.05
C GLY A 24 12.64 -17.93 -26.83
N LEU A 25 11.81 -17.80 -27.87
CA LEU A 25 10.51 -17.13 -27.77
C LEU A 25 9.55 -17.85 -26.82
N CYS A 26 9.46 -19.18 -26.90
CA CYS A 26 8.63 -19.98 -26.00
C CYS A 26 9.05 -19.80 -24.54
N TYR A 27 10.36 -19.80 -24.24
CA TYR A 27 10.87 -19.51 -22.90
C TYR A 27 10.50 -18.11 -22.43
N MET A 28 10.60 -17.12 -23.31
CA MET A 28 10.24 -15.74 -22.98
C MET A 28 8.74 -15.61 -22.64
N ILE A 29 7.86 -16.21 -23.45
CA ILE A 29 6.41 -16.21 -23.22
C ILE A 29 6.08 -16.95 -21.91
N ALA A 30 6.69 -18.11 -21.67
CA ALA A 30 6.49 -18.87 -20.44
C ALA A 30 6.98 -18.09 -19.20
N GLY A 31 8.14 -17.44 -19.30
CA GLY A 31 8.69 -16.59 -18.25
C GLY A 31 7.78 -15.41 -17.92
N LEU A 32 7.27 -14.70 -18.94
CA LEU A 32 6.31 -13.62 -18.77
C LEU A 32 5.02 -14.12 -18.11
N ARG A 33 4.44 -15.22 -18.60
CA ARG A 33 3.25 -15.83 -18.00
C ARG A 33 3.49 -16.21 -16.53
N ASN A 34 4.62 -16.85 -16.23
CA ASN A 34 4.96 -17.22 -14.86
C ASN A 34 5.10 -16.00 -13.95
N LYS A 35 5.68 -14.90 -14.45
CA LYS A 35 5.77 -13.64 -13.70
C LYS A 35 4.37 -13.11 -13.35
N PHE A 36 3.47 -13.00 -14.32
CA PHE A 36 2.10 -12.52 -14.09
C PHE A 36 1.31 -13.44 -13.17
N VAL A 37 1.37 -14.75 -13.38
CA VAL A 37 0.67 -15.73 -12.56
C VAL A 37 1.17 -15.69 -11.11
N ASN A 38 2.49 -15.64 -10.90
CA ASN A 38 3.05 -15.60 -9.55
C ASN A 38 2.74 -14.27 -8.85
N GLN A 39 2.76 -13.14 -9.57
CA GLN A 39 2.36 -11.85 -9.02
C GLN A 39 0.88 -11.86 -8.62
N HIS A 40 -0.01 -12.36 -9.48
CA HIS A 40 -1.44 -12.44 -9.18
C HIS A 40 -1.71 -13.33 -7.95
N LYS A 41 -1.07 -14.50 -7.87
CA LYS A 41 -1.17 -15.39 -6.69
C LYS A 41 -0.74 -14.69 -5.41
N LEU A 42 0.31 -13.86 -5.47
CA LEU A 42 0.77 -13.08 -4.32
C LEU A 42 -0.27 -12.03 -3.91
N GLU A 43 -0.86 -11.31 -4.86
CA GLU A 43 -1.90 -10.32 -4.61
C GLU A 43 -3.14 -10.95 -3.97
N VAL A 44 -3.58 -12.11 -4.47
CA VAL A 44 -4.67 -12.90 -3.86
C VAL A 44 -4.33 -13.29 -2.43
N GLY A 45 -3.11 -13.77 -2.17
CA GLY A 45 -2.68 -14.14 -0.82
C GLY A 45 -2.61 -12.95 0.14
N LEU A 46 -2.15 -11.79 -0.33
CA LEU A 46 -2.15 -10.54 0.43
C LEU A 46 -3.58 -10.12 0.78
N TYR A 47 -4.50 -10.17 -0.18
CA TYR A 47 -5.91 -9.85 0.02
C TYR A 47 -6.58 -10.77 1.05
N LEU A 48 -6.34 -12.08 0.96
CA LEU A 48 -6.88 -13.06 1.91
C LEU A 48 -6.40 -12.75 3.34
N MET A 49 -5.10 -12.56 3.52
CA MET A 49 -4.53 -12.20 4.82
C MET A 49 -5.06 -10.85 5.35
N ALA A 50 -5.24 -9.86 4.48
CA ALA A 50 -5.82 -8.57 4.86
C ALA A 50 -7.31 -8.69 5.24
N SER A 51 -8.02 -9.65 4.65
CA SER A 51 -9.44 -9.95 4.94
C SER A 51 -9.62 -10.79 6.22
N GLY A 52 -8.55 -11.07 6.96
CA GLY A 52 -8.59 -11.86 8.19
C GLY A 52 -8.57 -13.37 7.99
N ALA A 53 -8.21 -13.87 6.80
CA ALA A 53 -8.03 -15.31 6.59
C ALA A 53 -6.89 -15.83 7.48
N THR A 54 -7.08 -17.03 8.04
CA THR A 54 -6.04 -17.68 8.85
C THR A 54 -4.87 -18.15 7.98
N TRP A 55 -3.73 -18.41 8.63
CA TRP A 55 -2.54 -18.91 7.95
C TRP A 55 -2.82 -20.22 7.17
N GLU A 56 -3.59 -21.12 7.78
CA GLU A 56 -3.98 -22.40 7.21
C GLU A 56 -4.90 -22.23 6.01
N ALA A 57 -5.85 -21.28 6.06
CA ALA A 57 -6.73 -20.98 4.94
C ALA A 57 -5.95 -20.46 3.72
N VAL A 58 -4.95 -19.60 3.94
CA VAL A 58 -4.09 -19.10 2.87
C VAL A 58 -3.21 -20.22 2.29
N ASP A 59 -2.65 -21.09 3.14
CA ASP A 59 -1.87 -22.23 2.68
C ASP A 59 -2.75 -23.23 1.91
N MET A 60 -4.00 -23.46 2.31
CA MET A 60 -4.96 -24.26 1.56
C MET A 60 -5.22 -23.67 0.17
N MET A 61 -5.47 -22.36 0.07
CA MET A 61 -5.64 -21.66 -1.21
C MET A 61 -4.38 -21.73 -2.09
N SER A 62 -3.20 -21.75 -1.47
CA SER A 62 -1.94 -21.97 -2.17
C SER A 62 -1.80 -23.39 -2.69
N SER A 63 -2.17 -24.40 -1.90
CA SER A 63 -2.15 -25.81 -2.31
C SER A 63 -3.13 -26.11 -3.45
N LEU A 64 -4.27 -25.40 -3.50
CA LEU A 64 -5.20 -25.42 -4.63
C LEU A 64 -4.66 -24.66 -5.86
N GLY A 65 -3.56 -23.93 -5.72
CA GLY A 65 -2.92 -23.20 -6.81
C GLY A 65 -3.49 -21.82 -7.09
N TYR A 66 -4.40 -21.30 -6.26
CA TYR A 66 -5.03 -19.98 -6.43
C TYR A 66 -4.24 -18.83 -5.78
N SER A 67 -3.53 -19.10 -4.69
CA SER A 67 -2.77 -18.11 -3.93
C SER A 67 -1.29 -18.46 -3.86
N ALA A 68 -0.48 -17.51 -3.37
CA ALA A 68 0.83 -17.81 -2.78
C ALA A 68 0.66 -18.37 -1.36
N CYS A 69 1.65 -19.13 -0.89
CA CYS A 69 1.65 -19.66 0.46
C CYS A 69 1.80 -18.53 1.49
N ALA A 70 1.26 -18.77 2.68
CA ALA A 70 1.21 -17.78 3.74
C ALA A 70 2.60 -17.26 4.12
N LYS A 71 3.63 -18.12 4.07
CA LYS A 71 5.03 -17.73 4.30
C LYS A 71 5.54 -16.71 3.27
N THR A 72 5.22 -16.89 2.00
CA THR A 72 5.60 -15.95 0.93
C THR A 72 4.88 -14.61 1.12
N VAL A 73 3.58 -14.67 1.44
CA VAL A 73 2.77 -13.47 1.74
C VAL A 73 3.34 -12.70 2.93
N ASP A 74 3.64 -13.37 4.05
CA ASP A 74 4.22 -12.75 5.25
C ASP A 74 5.59 -12.11 4.98
N THR A 75 6.45 -12.79 4.23
CA THR A 75 7.76 -12.24 3.83
C THR A 75 7.59 -10.95 3.03
N TYR A 76 6.63 -10.92 2.10
CA TYR A 76 6.32 -9.74 1.31
C TYR A 76 5.72 -8.61 2.16
N ARG A 77 4.82 -8.92 3.11
CA ARG A 77 4.29 -7.95 4.08
C ARG A 77 5.40 -7.30 4.90
N LYS A 78 6.35 -8.10 5.39
CA LYS A 78 7.53 -7.60 6.12
C LYS A 78 8.36 -6.65 5.26
N LYS A 79 8.56 -6.98 3.98
CA LYS A 79 9.24 -6.09 3.01
C LYS A 79 8.49 -4.77 2.86
N ILE A 80 7.17 -4.80 2.63
CA ILE A 80 6.34 -3.58 2.54
C ILE A 80 6.50 -2.74 3.81
N ARG A 81 6.35 -3.34 5.00
CA ARG A 81 6.46 -2.64 6.28
C ARG A 81 7.80 -1.95 6.45
N ASN A 82 8.90 -2.62 6.08
CA ASN A 82 10.24 -2.06 6.19
C ASN A 82 10.46 -0.91 5.21
N GLU A 83 9.91 -1.00 4.00
CA GLU A 83 9.98 0.07 3.00
C GLU A 83 9.03 1.24 3.29
N HIS A 84 7.95 1.00 4.02
CA HIS A 84 6.88 1.97 4.23
C HIS A 84 7.35 3.21 4.99
N SER A 85 8.13 3.05 6.06
CA SER A 85 8.68 4.18 6.81
C SER A 85 9.57 5.05 5.93
N VAL A 86 10.44 4.45 5.14
CA VAL A 86 11.34 5.16 4.21
C VAL A 86 10.53 5.91 3.15
N LYS A 87 9.51 5.28 2.57
CA LYS A 87 8.62 5.92 1.58
C LYS A 87 7.85 7.10 2.16
N ILE A 88 7.34 6.97 3.39
CA ILE A 88 6.66 8.07 4.09
C ILE A 88 7.63 9.24 4.31
N ILE A 89 8.84 8.98 4.82
CA ILE A 89 9.85 10.02 5.05
C ILE A 89 10.18 10.73 3.74
N ASN A 90 10.50 9.98 2.68
CA ASN A 90 10.84 10.56 1.39
C ASN A 90 9.69 11.41 0.82
N TYR A 91 8.45 10.93 0.93
CA TYR A 91 7.27 11.68 0.50
C TYR A 91 7.18 13.04 1.22
N PHE A 92 7.37 13.07 2.55
CA PHE A 92 7.34 14.32 3.31
C PHE A 92 8.53 15.23 3.00
N LEU A 93 9.71 14.68 2.74
CA LEU A 93 10.88 15.48 2.33
C LEU A 93 10.67 16.13 0.96
N GLU A 94 10.09 15.41 0.01
CA GLU A 94 9.76 15.92 -1.33
C GLU A 94 8.68 17.01 -1.30
N HIS A 95 7.75 16.93 -0.34
CA HIS A 95 6.60 17.84 -0.23
C HIS A 95 6.66 18.74 1.02
N ASN A 96 7.87 19.05 1.49
CA ASN A 96 8.09 19.78 2.76
C ASN A 96 7.35 21.13 2.84
N TYR A 97 7.05 21.76 1.70
CA TYR A 97 6.35 23.05 1.62
C TYR A 97 4.81 22.95 1.68
N LEU A 98 4.23 21.75 1.77
CA LEU A 98 2.78 21.51 1.73
C LEU A 98 2.19 21.02 3.06
N PHE A 99 2.97 20.96 4.14
CA PHE A 99 2.47 20.50 5.43
C PHE A 99 1.60 21.57 6.12
N HIS A 100 0.28 21.32 6.15
CA HIS A 100 -0.69 22.16 6.83
C HIS A 100 -1.17 21.43 8.09
N VAL A 101 -0.98 22.06 9.25
CA VAL A 101 -1.60 21.58 10.49
C VAL A 101 -2.92 22.31 10.65
N TYR A 102 -4.00 21.53 10.70
CA TYR A 102 -5.33 22.01 11.05
C TYR A 102 -5.57 21.67 12.51
N ASN A 103 -5.64 22.68 13.37
CA ASN A 103 -6.18 22.50 14.71
C ASN A 103 -7.69 22.74 14.64
N ILE A 104 -8.47 21.68 14.86
CA ILE A 104 -9.93 21.75 14.92
C ILE A 104 -10.30 21.62 16.39
N ASP A 105 -10.77 22.72 16.96
CA ASP A 105 -11.25 22.75 18.33
C ASP A 105 -12.76 22.91 18.31
N ASP A 106 -13.45 21.96 18.92
CA ASP A 106 -14.90 21.91 18.97
C ASP A 106 -15.38 22.33 20.35
N TYR A 107 -15.66 23.63 20.51
CA TYR A 107 -16.14 24.17 21.77
C TYR A 107 -17.63 23.86 21.93
N HIS A 108 -17.92 22.95 22.86
CA HIS A 108 -19.28 22.72 23.35
C HIS A 108 -19.57 23.60 24.57
N SER A 109 -20.82 24.01 24.73
CA SER A 109 -21.30 24.73 25.92
C SER A 109 -20.61 26.07 26.21
N ILE A 110 -20.43 26.90 25.19
CA ILE A 110 -20.00 28.29 25.42
C ILE A 110 -21.13 29.04 26.13
N HIS A 111 -20.94 29.32 27.41
CA HIS A 111 -21.85 30.11 28.21
C HIS A 111 -21.48 31.59 28.09
N GLU A 112 -22.33 32.39 27.47
CA GLU A 112 -22.21 33.85 27.50
C GLU A 112 -22.52 34.36 28.91
N ASN A 113 -21.68 35.25 29.45
CA ASN A 113 -22.00 36.00 30.66
C ASN A 113 -23.16 36.96 30.36
N ARG A 114 -24.39 36.54 30.65
CA ARG A 114 -25.57 37.41 30.63
C ARG A 114 -26.00 37.74 32.06
N ARG A 115 -26.22 39.02 32.33
CA ARG A 115 -26.96 39.44 33.51
C ARG A 115 -28.41 39.01 33.28
N PRO A 116 -29.03 38.19 34.15
CA PRO A 116 -30.38 37.70 33.91
C PRO A 116 -31.36 38.88 33.95
N ASP A 117 -31.91 39.23 32.79
CA ASP A 117 -32.93 40.26 32.61
C ASP A 117 -34.31 39.64 32.26
N THR A 118 -34.34 38.34 31.97
CA THR A 118 -35.53 37.56 31.61
C THR A 118 -35.44 36.11 32.13
N VAL A 119 -36.60 35.44 32.30
CA VAL A 119 -36.74 34.06 32.83
C VAL A 119 -36.45 32.94 31.81
N SER A 120 -35.94 33.27 30.63
CA SER A 120 -35.62 32.27 29.60
C SER A 120 -34.24 31.65 29.81
N THR A 121 -34.15 30.32 29.77
CA THR A 121 -32.88 29.59 29.70
C THR A 121 -32.22 29.80 28.34
N SER A 122 -30.94 30.18 28.32
CA SER A 122 -30.19 30.28 27.07
C SER A 122 -29.86 28.87 26.54
N THR A 123 -30.08 28.65 25.25
CA THR A 123 -29.56 27.48 24.54
C THR A 123 -28.06 27.63 24.32
N ALA A 124 -27.29 26.58 24.61
CA ALA A 124 -25.85 26.57 24.39
C ALA A 124 -25.54 26.73 22.89
N ASN A 125 -24.66 27.67 22.55
CA ASN A 125 -24.16 27.85 21.19
C ASN A 125 -23.00 26.86 20.95
N HIS A 126 -22.98 26.29 19.75
CA HIS A 126 -21.90 25.42 19.28
C HIS A 126 -20.95 26.24 18.40
N PHE A 127 -19.65 26.15 18.67
CA PHE A 127 -18.64 26.88 17.91
C PHE A 127 -17.43 25.98 17.66
N ALA A 128 -17.12 25.76 16.38
CA ALA A 128 -15.91 25.08 15.97
C ALA A 128 -14.91 26.11 15.42
N THR A 129 -13.68 26.10 15.92
CA THR A 129 -12.59 26.91 15.37
C THR A 129 -11.65 26.03 14.59
N CYS A 130 -11.43 26.38 13.32
CA CYS A 130 -10.40 25.75 12.49
C CYS A 130 -9.24 26.74 12.31
N VAL A 131 -8.08 26.45 12.90
CA VAL A 131 -6.85 27.22 12.67
C VAL A 131 -5.95 26.42 11.75
N ALA A 132 -5.74 26.94 10.54
CA ALA A 132 -4.76 26.40 9.60
C ALA A 132 -3.48 27.22 9.71
N LYS A 133 -2.38 26.59 10.13
CA LYS A 133 -1.07 27.24 10.17
C LYS A 133 -0.15 26.59 9.14
N PRO A 134 0.34 27.32 8.12
CA PRO A 134 1.40 26.82 7.26
C PRO A 134 2.67 26.74 8.09
N ILE A 135 3.34 25.60 8.01
CA ILE A 135 4.60 25.37 8.71
C ILE A 135 5.71 25.41 7.65
N SER A 136 6.41 26.54 7.55
CA SER A 136 7.48 26.74 6.55
C SER A 136 8.86 26.27 7.03
N ASP A 137 9.13 26.30 8.35
CA ASP A 137 10.51 26.22 8.88
C ASP A 137 10.66 25.29 10.10
N TYR A 138 9.76 24.34 10.31
CA TYR A 138 9.91 23.39 11.41
C TYR A 138 10.60 22.10 10.96
N PRO A 139 11.54 21.56 11.75
CA PRO A 139 12.05 20.22 11.49
C PRO A 139 10.88 19.24 11.49
N SER A 140 10.85 18.34 10.51
CA SER A 140 9.87 17.26 10.45
C SER A 140 9.78 16.57 11.81
N VAL A 141 8.58 16.30 12.29
CA VAL A 141 8.39 15.56 13.55
C VAL A 141 9.15 14.24 13.41
N PRO A 142 10.17 13.98 14.26
CA PRO A 142 10.98 12.80 14.11
C PRO A 142 10.11 11.58 14.42
N ILE A 143 10.20 10.55 13.57
CA ILE A 143 9.49 9.27 13.75
C ILE A 143 9.81 8.64 15.12
N ILE A 144 10.97 8.96 15.68
CA ILE A 144 11.39 8.59 17.02
C ILE A 144 11.57 9.87 17.84
N TYR A 145 10.74 10.06 18.86
CA TYR A 145 10.85 11.14 19.82
C TYR A 145 11.05 10.55 21.22
N ASN A 146 12.07 11.01 21.95
CA ASN A 146 12.46 10.48 23.27
C ASN A 146 12.61 8.94 23.30
N GLY A 147 13.18 8.36 22.25
CA GLY A 147 13.39 6.91 22.15
C GLY A 147 12.12 6.09 21.88
N MET A 148 10.96 6.73 21.71
CA MET A 148 9.71 6.07 21.37
C MET A 148 9.25 6.41 19.96
N SER A 149 8.71 5.41 19.25
CA SER A 149 8.11 5.61 17.93
C SER A 149 6.82 6.42 18.08
N VAL A 150 6.70 7.54 17.36
CA VAL A 150 5.45 8.31 17.31
C VAL A 150 4.36 7.55 16.56
N HIS A 151 4.75 6.62 15.68
CA HIS A 151 3.84 5.65 15.09
C HIS A 151 3.55 4.53 16.10
N ASN A 152 2.27 4.36 16.44
CA ASN A 152 1.79 3.15 17.10
C ASN A 152 1.94 1.97 16.13
N ARG A 153 2.84 1.02 16.45
CA ARG A 153 3.07 -0.18 15.62
C ARG A 153 1.87 -1.14 15.65
N ASP A 154 1.09 -1.08 16.71
CA ASP A 154 -0.09 -1.90 16.93
C ASP A 154 -1.32 -1.05 16.59
N GLY A 155 -1.51 -0.77 15.30
CA GLY A 155 -2.75 -0.18 14.83
C GLY A 155 -3.92 -1.00 15.36
N LYS A 156 -4.76 -0.38 16.20
CA LYS A 156 -6.10 -0.90 16.49
C LYS A 156 -7.01 -0.60 15.31
#